data_AF-A0A378KTV2-F1
#
_entry.id   AF-A0A378KTV2-F1
#
_cell.length_a   1.000
_cell.length_b   1.000
_cell.length_c   1.000
_cell.angle_alpha   90.00
_cell.angle_beta   90.00
_cell.angle_gamma   90.00
#
_symmetry.space_group_name_H-M   'P 1'
#
loop_
_entity.id
_entity.type
_entity.pdbx_description
1 polymer ?
#
loop_
_entity_poly.entity_id
_entity_poly.type
_entity_poly.pdbx_seq_one_letter_code
_entity_poly.pdbx_strand_id
1 'polypeptide(L)'
;MQEWLRLFYQKIEGTTLTINGTIYKLTDCKRIGGGSEKHVYQLKDDALCFFIPHKYRSEEHWNQKIQFEKLILDEISQLGLKTQQFELVSIEIRVPGEQPRAINGLLTKDFKSLCNDESIVIHDSKGSQRVTGTPPDFHSMRGRFKDKEFVQHMFKKIIKEYAVAYTFSLPINILQTNDDSQHIIFELPQNSNEPPVVRYMFWDVVSDVATFPFIFRAPTLNELKEGPGKHRWGKKGIAALYHLANTVACTILEMYNHEIDDSFSFVGELQSDILLAIDDDVFLNDALEHAQSLAVPFFNKLFVEFKKEEVILDTGMFHSLMLMAISSSNLDIIEQCYQLRPQNSLLPEEHIDSMLDVSIKYGNQAVVEFLNSKLGAEKNTYEKAKQLAIEEQEKKVKREQLKETFLKQYNKQLVSDKSLYCGIYSFFVKSYVTNDMDLSEIVKHAQGLSKEGTGMRSKLVMKQLGWLDVNNNVTGELSSVIAKI
;
A
#
# COMPACT_ATOMS: atom_id res chain seq x y z
N MET A 1 -18.01 29.92 16.15
CA MET A 1 -17.95 28.58 16.80
C MET A 1 -17.84 28.57 18.34
N GLN A 2 -16.83 29.16 18.98
CA GLN A 2 -16.63 29.04 20.45
C GLN A 2 -17.83 29.51 21.27
N GLU A 3 -18.37 30.67 20.91
CA GLU A 3 -19.57 31.22 21.56
C GLU A 3 -20.78 30.29 21.38
N TRP A 4 -20.96 29.72 20.18
CA TRP A 4 -22.02 28.74 19.91
C TRP A 4 -21.92 27.53 20.85
N LEU A 5 -20.73 26.94 20.99
CA LEU A 5 -20.50 25.79 21.87
C LEU A 5 -20.74 26.15 23.34
N ARG A 6 -20.31 27.34 23.77
CA ARG A 6 -20.58 27.84 25.13
C ARG A 6 -22.09 27.87 25.38
N LEU A 7 -22.87 28.47 24.47
CA LEU A 7 -24.33 28.56 24.59
C LEU A 7 -24.97 27.16 24.60
N PHE A 8 -24.51 26.26 23.73
CA PHE A 8 -25.00 24.89 23.63
C PHE A 8 -24.79 24.09 24.93
N TYR A 9 -23.61 24.22 25.55
CA TYR A 9 -23.30 23.49 26.79
C TYR A 9 -23.87 24.13 28.06
N GLN A 10 -24.15 25.43 28.06
CA GLN A 10 -24.75 26.12 29.21
C GLN A 10 -26.21 25.73 29.47
N LYS A 11 -26.93 25.22 28.45
CA LYS A 11 -28.32 24.77 28.56
C LYS A 11 -29.26 25.80 29.22
N ILE A 12 -29.14 27.06 28.79
CA ILE A 12 -30.00 28.16 29.27
C ILE A 12 -31.46 27.83 28.93
N GLU A 13 -32.38 28.05 29.88
CA GLU A 13 -33.80 27.79 29.68
C GLU A 13 -34.36 28.60 28.49
N GLY A 14 -35.23 27.97 27.69
CA GLY A 14 -35.78 28.59 26.49
C GLY A 14 -34.84 28.63 25.28
N THR A 15 -33.62 28.09 25.38
CA THR A 15 -32.70 27.98 24.24
C THR A 15 -33.25 27.02 23.18
N THR A 16 -33.21 27.43 21.92
CA THR A 16 -33.65 26.64 20.78
C THR A 16 -32.52 26.43 19.77
N LEU A 17 -32.59 25.31 19.05
CA LEU A 17 -31.77 25.05 17.86
C LEU A 17 -32.66 25.12 16.62
N THR A 18 -32.17 25.74 15.55
CA THR A 18 -32.81 25.68 14.23
C THR A 18 -31.91 24.89 13.29
N ILE A 19 -32.44 23.81 12.72
CA ILE A 19 -31.76 22.93 11.76
C ILE A 19 -32.70 22.75 10.57
N ASN A 20 -32.23 23.06 9.35
CA ASN A 20 -33.03 23.02 8.12
C ASN A 20 -34.40 23.72 8.23
N GLY A 21 -34.47 24.83 8.97
CA GLY A 21 -35.69 25.61 9.19
C GLY A 21 -36.62 25.08 10.29
N THR A 22 -36.37 23.88 10.82
CA THR A 22 -37.12 23.31 11.95
C THR A 22 -36.51 23.73 13.28
N ILE A 23 -37.35 24.11 14.24
CA ILE A 23 -36.95 24.61 15.56
C ILE A 23 -37.14 23.51 16.61
N TYR A 24 -36.07 23.19 17.33
CA TYR A 24 -36.03 22.21 18.41
C TYR A 24 -35.67 22.90 19.73
N LYS A 25 -36.23 22.43 20.85
CA LYS A 25 -35.73 22.86 22.16
C LYS A 25 -34.38 22.21 22.40
N LEU A 26 -33.43 22.95 22.96
CA LEU A 26 -32.12 22.37 23.30
C LEU A 26 -32.25 21.19 24.28
N THR A 27 -33.27 21.19 25.14
CA THR A 27 -33.59 20.08 26.06
C THR A 27 -34.02 18.80 25.37
N ASP A 28 -34.47 18.90 24.12
CA ASP A 28 -34.89 17.75 23.29
C ASP A 28 -33.70 17.10 22.55
N CYS A 29 -32.50 17.65 22.71
CA CYS A 29 -31.28 17.10 22.11
C CYS A 29 -30.59 16.15 23.09
N LYS A 30 -30.60 14.84 22.79
CA LYS A 30 -29.94 13.82 23.62
C LYS A 30 -28.59 13.43 23.01
N ARG A 31 -27.51 13.54 23.78
CA ARG A 31 -26.22 12.97 23.35
C ARG A 31 -26.33 11.45 23.30
N ILE A 32 -26.05 10.87 22.13
CA ILE A 32 -26.07 9.41 21.92
C ILE A 32 -24.68 8.82 21.68
N GLY A 33 -23.70 9.66 21.36
CA GLY A 33 -22.34 9.20 21.10
C GLY A 33 -21.33 10.34 21.03
N GLY A 34 -20.10 9.98 20.70
CA GLY A 34 -19.04 10.92 20.39
C GLY A 34 -17.65 10.36 20.66
N GLY A 35 -16.67 10.94 19.98
CA GLY A 35 -15.25 10.59 20.09
C GLY A 35 -14.40 11.76 20.55
N SER A 36 -13.11 11.70 20.27
CA SER A 36 -12.16 12.77 20.57
C SER A 36 -12.46 14.06 19.78
N GLU A 37 -13.09 13.95 18.62
CA GLU A 37 -13.24 15.07 17.67
C GLU A 37 -14.68 15.58 17.55
N LYS A 38 -15.68 14.70 17.60
CA LYS A 38 -17.10 15.03 17.37
C LYS A 38 -18.02 14.44 18.43
N HIS A 39 -19.12 15.13 18.71
CA HIS A 39 -20.22 14.64 19.53
C HIS A 39 -21.46 14.45 18.67
N VAL A 40 -22.25 13.42 18.98
CA VAL A 40 -23.47 13.06 18.24
C VAL A 40 -24.68 13.26 19.14
N TYR A 41 -25.65 14.00 18.63
CA TYR A 41 -26.91 14.30 19.32
C TYR A 41 -28.09 13.81 18.49
N GLN A 42 -28.99 13.08 19.12
CA GLN A 42 -30.28 12.70 18.57
C GLN A 42 -31.32 13.76 18.94
N LEU A 43 -32.15 14.11 17.96
CA LEU A 43 -33.32 14.97 18.16
C LEU A 43 -34.50 14.11 18.65
N LYS A 44 -35.12 14.51 19.75
CA LYS A 44 -36.26 13.78 20.32
C LYS A 44 -37.43 13.76 19.34
N ASP A 45 -38.08 12.59 19.25
CA ASP A 45 -39.25 12.34 18.40
C ASP A 45 -38.99 12.63 16.89
N ASP A 46 -37.72 12.66 16.48
CA ASP A 46 -37.26 12.85 15.11
C ASP A 46 -36.31 11.71 14.70
N ALA A 47 -36.21 11.45 13.40
CA ALA A 47 -35.36 10.43 12.81
C ALA A 47 -33.91 10.88 12.63
N LEU A 48 -33.58 12.08 13.10
CA LEU A 48 -32.35 12.78 12.75
C LEU A 48 -31.38 12.89 13.94
N CYS A 49 -30.10 12.78 13.61
CA CYS A 49 -28.97 13.04 14.48
C CYS A 49 -28.06 14.08 13.84
N PHE A 50 -27.46 14.92 14.67
CA PHE A 50 -26.50 15.93 14.21
C PHE A 50 -25.17 15.83 14.96
N PHE A 51 -24.11 16.22 14.25
CA PHE A 51 -22.74 16.17 14.73
C PHE A 51 -22.22 17.59 14.94
N ILE A 52 -21.62 17.81 16.10
CA ILE A 52 -20.96 19.07 16.48
C ILE A 52 -19.53 18.79 16.96
N PRO A 53 -18.62 19.78 16.92
CA PRO A 53 -17.25 19.57 17.37
C PRO A 53 -17.20 19.32 18.88
N HIS A 54 -16.39 18.35 19.31
CA HIS A 54 -16.04 18.10 20.71
C HIS A 54 -14.80 18.91 21.14
N LYS A 55 -13.74 18.88 20.33
CA LYS A 55 -12.49 19.64 20.54
C LYS A 55 -12.26 20.60 19.38
N TYR A 56 -11.63 21.74 19.65
CA TYR A 56 -11.47 22.81 18.67
C TYR A 56 -10.03 23.33 18.58
N ARG A 57 -9.57 23.49 17.32
CA ARG A 57 -8.44 24.37 16.95
C ARG A 57 -8.97 25.66 16.32
N SER A 58 -9.87 25.58 15.33
CA SER A 58 -10.54 26.73 14.70
C SER A 58 -11.85 26.31 14.00
N GLU A 59 -12.72 27.28 13.67
CA GLU A 59 -13.95 27.03 12.90
C GLU A 59 -13.66 26.62 11.45
N GLU A 60 -12.62 27.20 10.86
CA GLU A 60 -12.12 26.82 9.54
C GLU A 60 -11.72 25.34 9.49
N HIS A 61 -10.97 24.87 10.49
CA HIS A 61 -10.56 23.46 10.56
C HIS A 61 -11.77 22.52 10.71
N TRP A 62 -12.75 22.89 11.53
CA TRP A 62 -13.99 22.11 11.65
C TRP A 62 -14.75 22.03 10.32
N ASN A 63 -14.95 23.17 9.66
CA ASN A 63 -15.63 23.25 8.37
C ASN A 63 -14.94 22.40 7.30
N GLN A 64 -13.60 22.48 7.20
CA GLN A 64 -12.82 21.63 6.31
C GLN A 64 -13.04 20.15 6.62
N LYS A 65 -12.96 19.76 7.89
CA LYS A 65 -13.10 18.37 8.30
C LYS A 65 -14.47 17.77 7.95
N ILE A 66 -15.57 18.47 8.23
CA ILE A 66 -16.91 17.96 7.89
C ILE A 66 -17.18 17.96 6.39
N GLN A 67 -16.61 18.90 5.63
CA GLN A 67 -16.69 18.91 4.18
C GLN A 67 -15.95 17.71 3.58
N PHE A 68 -14.74 17.42 4.07
CA PHE A 68 -13.96 16.26 3.65
C PHE A 68 -14.63 14.93 4.03
N GLU A 69 -15.16 14.82 5.25
CA GLU A 69 -15.94 13.64 5.68
C GLU A 69 -17.07 13.34 4.69
N LYS A 70 -17.88 14.35 4.37
CA LYS A 70 -18.97 14.21 3.40
C LYS A 70 -18.44 13.83 2.02
N LEU A 71 -17.43 14.52 1.52
CA LEU A 71 -16.85 14.30 0.19
C LEU A 71 -16.32 12.87 0.04
N ILE A 72 -15.59 12.36 1.03
CA ILE A 72 -15.04 11.00 1.03
C ILE A 72 -16.18 9.97 1.04
N LEU A 73 -17.19 10.13 1.89
CA LEU A 73 -18.33 9.21 1.93
C LEU A 73 -19.16 9.24 0.65
N ASP A 74 -19.33 10.41 0.02
CA ASP A 74 -20.01 10.54 -1.27
C ASP A 74 -19.21 9.80 -2.37
N GLU A 75 -17.87 9.87 -2.39
CA GLU A 75 -17.04 9.08 -3.31
C GLU A 75 -17.08 7.58 -3.02
N ILE A 76 -17.02 7.16 -1.75
CA ILE A 76 -17.21 5.75 -1.35
C ILE A 76 -18.57 5.24 -1.85
N SER A 77 -19.61 6.07 -1.79
CA SER A 77 -20.95 5.74 -2.30
C SER A 77 -20.96 5.58 -3.82
N GLN A 78 -20.22 6.42 -4.56
CA GLN A 78 -20.05 6.30 -6.02
C GLN A 78 -19.35 5.00 -6.43
N LEU A 79 -18.52 4.42 -5.55
CA LEU A 79 -17.92 3.09 -5.73
C LEU A 79 -18.92 1.93 -5.46
N GLY A 80 -20.19 2.23 -5.17
CA GLY A 80 -21.23 1.24 -4.90
C GLY A 80 -21.25 0.70 -3.47
N LEU A 81 -20.42 1.26 -2.58
CA LEU A 81 -20.35 0.88 -1.18
C LEU A 81 -21.43 1.63 -0.36
N LYS A 82 -21.89 1.01 0.73
CA LYS A 82 -22.87 1.65 1.60
C LYS A 82 -22.19 2.62 2.55
N THR A 83 -22.76 3.80 2.71
CA THR A 83 -22.28 4.83 3.64
C THR A 83 -23.42 5.42 4.45
N GLN A 84 -23.11 5.95 5.62
CA GLN A 84 -24.01 6.87 6.31
C GLN A 84 -24.12 8.16 5.49
N GLN A 85 -25.35 8.50 5.07
CA GLN A 85 -25.58 9.70 4.25
C GLN A 85 -25.59 10.96 5.11
N PHE A 86 -24.64 11.86 4.88
CA PHE A 86 -24.56 13.12 5.59
C PHE A 86 -24.99 14.32 4.73
N GLU A 87 -25.73 15.22 5.36
CA GLU A 87 -26.03 16.55 4.85
C GLU A 87 -25.23 17.59 5.63
N LEU A 88 -24.63 18.56 4.93
CA LEU A 88 -23.96 19.69 5.55
C LEU A 88 -24.99 20.77 5.83
N VAL A 89 -25.21 21.09 7.11
CA VAL A 89 -26.27 22.02 7.53
C VAL A 89 -25.74 23.13 8.40
N SER A 90 -26.42 24.28 8.37
CA SER A 90 -26.21 25.36 9.35
C SER A 90 -27.10 25.10 10.57
N ILE A 91 -26.47 24.98 11.74
CA ILE A 91 -27.14 24.77 13.03
C ILE A 91 -27.13 26.10 13.78
N GLU A 92 -28.27 26.80 13.78
CA GLU A 92 -28.43 28.05 14.53
C GLU A 92 -28.82 27.75 15.98
N ILE A 93 -28.15 28.38 16.95
CA ILE A 93 -28.58 28.43 18.35
C ILE A 93 -29.12 29.82 18.66
N ARG A 94 -30.26 29.85 19.36
CA ARG A 94 -30.92 31.09 19.79
C ARG A 94 -31.22 31.00 21.28
N VAL A 95 -30.67 31.95 22.03
CA VAL A 95 -30.98 32.17 23.45
C VAL A 95 -31.90 33.38 23.56
N PRO A 96 -32.95 33.34 24.41
CA PRO A 96 -33.83 34.49 24.60
C PRO A 96 -33.06 35.77 24.94
N GLY A 97 -33.24 36.83 24.14
CA GLY A 97 -32.59 38.13 24.36
C GLY A 97 -31.17 38.26 23.80
N GLU A 98 -30.57 37.18 23.27
CA GLU A 98 -29.26 37.23 22.61
C GLU A 98 -29.39 37.17 21.08
N GLN A 99 -28.33 37.62 20.39
CA GLN A 99 -28.24 37.48 18.94
C GLN A 99 -28.01 36.01 18.54
N PRO A 100 -28.68 35.51 17.49
CA PRO A 100 -28.46 34.14 17.03
C PRO A 100 -26.99 33.89 16.63
N ARG A 101 -26.56 32.66 16.80
CA ARG A 101 -25.24 32.18 16.37
C ARG A 101 -25.41 30.90 15.57
N ALA A 102 -24.59 30.69 14.54
CA ALA A 102 -24.61 29.46 13.77
C ALA A 102 -23.23 28.81 13.71
N ILE A 103 -23.23 27.49 13.51
CA ILE A 103 -22.07 26.71 13.06
C ILE A 103 -22.53 25.79 11.94
N ASN A 104 -21.61 25.36 11.09
CA ASN A 104 -21.89 24.23 10.21
C ASN A 104 -21.80 22.92 11.02
N GLY A 105 -22.60 21.93 10.65
CA GLY A 105 -22.54 20.58 11.21
C GLY A 105 -22.94 19.53 10.17
N LEU A 106 -22.87 18.27 10.58
CA LEU A 106 -23.37 17.15 9.77
C LEU A 106 -24.70 16.68 10.34
N LEU A 107 -25.69 16.50 9.47
CA LEU A 107 -26.99 15.93 9.79
C LEU A 107 -27.13 14.58 9.11
N THR A 108 -27.72 13.60 9.80
CA THR A 108 -27.95 12.27 9.25
C THR A 108 -29.08 11.56 9.97
N LYS A 109 -29.55 10.42 9.45
CA LYS A 109 -30.55 9.59 10.11
C LYS A 109 -29.96 8.82 11.29
N ASP A 110 -30.73 8.67 12.37
CA ASP A 110 -30.35 7.77 13.46
C ASP A 110 -30.40 6.30 13.02
N PHE A 111 -29.61 5.44 13.68
CA PHE A 111 -29.51 4.03 13.30
C PHE A 111 -30.83 3.26 13.39
N LYS A 112 -31.72 3.58 14.33
CA LYS A 112 -33.00 2.87 14.46
C LYS A 112 -33.91 3.20 13.27
N SER A 113 -33.97 4.46 12.89
CA SER A 113 -34.70 4.89 11.70
C SER A 113 -34.09 4.30 10.43
N LEU A 114 -32.76 4.27 10.32
CA LEU A 114 -32.06 3.66 9.18
C LEU A 114 -32.36 2.14 9.07
N CYS A 115 -32.29 1.41 10.18
CA CYS A 115 -32.63 -0.02 10.23
C CYS A 115 -34.04 -0.32 9.73
N ASN A 116 -35.02 0.50 10.10
CA ASN A 116 -36.40 0.34 9.69
C ASN A 116 -36.60 0.66 8.21
N ASP A 117 -36.08 1.80 7.75
CA ASP A 117 -36.30 2.30 6.39
C ASP A 117 -35.66 1.40 5.34
N GLU A 118 -34.50 0.82 5.67
CA GLU A 118 -33.69 0.06 4.72
C GLU A 118 -33.73 -1.45 4.97
N SER A 119 -34.48 -1.89 5.98
CA SER A 119 -34.56 -3.31 6.39
C SER A 119 -33.17 -3.90 6.65
N ILE A 120 -32.40 -3.23 7.51
CA ILE A 120 -31.04 -3.64 7.87
C ILE A 120 -30.86 -3.80 9.37
N VAL A 121 -29.83 -4.55 9.76
CA VAL A 121 -29.37 -4.67 11.15
C VAL A 121 -27.93 -4.21 11.21
N ILE A 122 -27.63 -3.33 12.16
CA ILE A 122 -26.31 -2.70 12.29
C ILE A 122 -25.62 -3.25 13.53
N HIS A 123 -24.39 -3.72 13.34
CA HIS A 123 -23.45 -4.00 14.42
C HIS A 123 -22.54 -2.78 14.66
N ASP A 124 -22.77 -2.10 15.78
CA ASP A 124 -21.98 -0.96 16.22
C ASP A 124 -20.86 -1.43 17.17
N SER A 125 -19.65 -1.53 16.62
CA SER A 125 -18.44 -1.93 17.34
C SER A 125 -17.93 -0.90 18.34
N LYS A 126 -18.52 0.31 18.43
CA LYS A 126 -18.15 1.35 19.41
C LYS A 126 -19.28 1.70 20.38
N GLY A 127 -20.52 1.46 19.98
CA GLY A 127 -21.72 1.82 20.73
C GLY A 127 -21.86 1.03 22.03
N SER A 128 -22.47 1.68 23.04
CA SER A 128 -22.96 0.97 24.23
C SER A 128 -24.07 -0.02 23.88
N GLN A 129 -24.83 0.28 22.82
CA GLN A 129 -25.75 -0.65 22.18
C GLN A 129 -25.04 -1.23 20.94
N ARG A 130 -24.63 -2.50 21.04
CA ARG A 130 -23.84 -3.18 19.99
C ARG A 130 -24.66 -3.56 18.77
N VAL A 131 -25.96 -3.76 18.93
CA VAL A 131 -26.86 -4.22 17.86
C VAL A 131 -28.07 -3.28 17.79
N THR A 132 -28.31 -2.73 16.60
CA THR A 132 -29.50 -1.92 16.29
C THR A 132 -30.29 -2.59 15.17
N GLY A 133 -31.61 -2.65 15.33
CA GLY A 133 -32.51 -3.42 14.46
C GLY A 133 -32.87 -4.79 15.02
N THR A 134 -33.69 -5.56 14.29
CA THR A 134 -34.09 -6.92 14.66
C THR A 134 -33.18 -7.92 13.95
N PRO A 135 -32.25 -8.61 14.64
CA PRO A 135 -31.31 -9.54 14.01
C PRO A 135 -32.04 -10.72 13.35
N PRO A 136 -31.49 -11.27 12.24
CA PRO A 136 -31.90 -12.57 11.73
C PRO A 136 -31.80 -13.65 12.82
N ASP A 137 -32.67 -14.65 12.75
CA ASP A 137 -32.58 -15.83 13.60
C ASP A 137 -31.42 -16.73 13.12
N PHE A 138 -30.21 -16.32 13.44
CA PHE A 138 -29.01 -17.08 13.11
C PHE A 138 -28.99 -18.45 13.79
N HIS A 139 -29.72 -18.64 14.90
CA HIS A 139 -29.79 -19.90 15.62
C HIS A 139 -30.43 -20.97 14.74
N SER A 140 -31.61 -20.67 14.19
CA SER A 140 -32.27 -21.59 13.25
C SER A 140 -31.51 -21.75 11.94
N MET A 141 -30.72 -20.75 11.52
CA MET A 141 -29.90 -20.82 10.31
C MET A 141 -28.58 -21.56 10.48
N ARG A 142 -28.15 -21.91 11.71
CA ARG A 142 -26.81 -22.48 11.98
C ARG A 142 -26.45 -23.65 11.07
N GLY A 143 -27.39 -24.56 10.82
CA GLY A 143 -27.19 -25.72 9.94
C GLY A 143 -26.96 -25.35 8.47
N ARG A 144 -27.53 -24.23 8.01
CA ARG A 144 -27.38 -23.75 6.62
C ARG A 144 -26.00 -23.18 6.34
N PHE A 145 -25.24 -22.77 7.35
CA PHE A 145 -23.84 -22.32 7.14
C PHE A 145 -22.92 -23.43 6.63
N LYS A 146 -23.34 -24.70 6.69
CA LYS A 146 -22.60 -25.82 6.07
C LYS A 146 -22.86 -25.96 4.57
N ASP A 147 -23.88 -25.27 4.04
CA ASP A 147 -24.18 -25.19 2.61
C ASP A 147 -23.38 -24.05 1.99
N LYS A 148 -22.49 -24.42 1.06
CA LYS A 148 -21.62 -23.49 0.36
C LYS A 148 -22.40 -22.41 -0.40
N GLU A 149 -23.49 -22.77 -1.08
CA GLU A 149 -24.25 -21.81 -1.89
C GLU A 149 -24.96 -20.78 -1.01
N PHE A 150 -25.51 -21.24 0.12
CA PHE A 150 -26.13 -20.37 1.12
C PHE A 150 -25.13 -19.33 1.66
N VAL A 151 -23.95 -19.78 2.09
CA VAL A 151 -22.92 -18.88 2.62
C VAL A 151 -22.40 -17.95 1.53
N GLN A 152 -22.12 -18.46 0.32
CA GLN A 152 -21.67 -17.61 -0.78
C GLN A 152 -22.71 -16.56 -1.15
N HIS A 153 -24.01 -16.87 -1.11
CA HIS A 153 -25.06 -15.86 -1.33
C HIS A 153 -25.02 -14.77 -0.25
N MET A 154 -24.94 -15.17 1.01
CA MET A 154 -24.85 -14.25 2.16
C MET A 154 -23.60 -13.36 2.12
N PHE A 155 -22.46 -13.88 1.66
CA PHE A 155 -21.16 -13.20 1.68
C PHE A 155 -20.75 -12.54 0.36
N LYS A 156 -21.48 -12.77 -0.74
CA LYS A 156 -21.12 -12.25 -2.07
C LYS A 156 -20.86 -10.76 -2.04
N LYS A 157 -21.67 -10.02 -1.30
CA LYS A 157 -21.61 -8.56 -1.24
C LYS A 157 -20.41 -8.08 -0.42
N ILE A 158 -20.25 -8.51 0.83
CA ILE A 158 -19.09 -8.12 1.64
C ILE A 158 -17.74 -8.52 1.01
N ILE A 159 -17.67 -9.61 0.26
CA ILE A 159 -16.43 -10.01 -0.45
C ILE A 159 -16.13 -9.09 -1.63
N LYS A 160 -17.15 -8.69 -2.40
CA LYS A 160 -17.02 -7.65 -3.43
C LYS A 160 -16.59 -6.32 -2.82
N GLU A 161 -17.24 -5.91 -1.74
CA GLU A 161 -16.93 -4.66 -1.05
C GLU A 161 -15.54 -4.68 -0.41
N TYR A 162 -15.08 -5.83 0.09
CA TYR A 162 -13.71 -6.02 0.56
C TYR A 162 -12.70 -5.84 -0.58
N ALA A 163 -12.94 -6.41 -1.76
CA ALA A 163 -12.06 -6.22 -2.92
C ALA A 163 -12.02 -4.74 -3.38
N VAL A 164 -13.17 -4.04 -3.36
CA VAL A 164 -13.24 -2.59 -3.63
C VAL A 164 -12.50 -1.80 -2.56
N ALA A 165 -12.72 -2.07 -1.28
CA ALA A 165 -12.04 -1.41 -0.18
C ALA A 165 -10.52 -1.61 -0.25
N TYR A 166 -10.05 -2.82 -0.59
CA TYR A 166 -8.63 -3.08 -0.85
C TYR A 166 -8.13 -2.23 -2.00
N THR A 167 -8.87 -2.25 -3.11
CA THR A 167 -8.52 -1.51 -4.32
C THR A 167 -8.32 -0.03 -4.04
N PHE A 168 -9.24 0.61 -3.32
CA PHE A 168 -9.19 2.05 -3.03
C PHE A 168 -8.54 2.41 -1.68
N SER A 169 -7.89 1.44 -1.03
CA SER A 169 -7.27 1.60 0.31
C SER A 169 -8.21 2.20 1.35
N LEU A 170 -9.49 1.80 1.32
CA LEU A 170 -10.50 2.30 2.24
C LEU A 170 -10.30 1.78 3.67
N PRO A 171 -10.68 2.57 4.68
CA PRO A 171 -10.51 2.22 6.09
C PRO A 171 -11.50 1.11 6.47
N ILE A 172 -11.01 -0.13 6.50
CA ILE A 172 -11.70 -1.28 7.08
C ILE A 172 -10.74 -2.10 7.93
N ASN A 173 -11.26 -2.71 8.99
CA ASN A 173 -10.48 -3.45 9.99
C ASN A 173 -9.61 -4.59 9.43
N ILE A 174 -10.01 -5.21 8.32
CA ILE A 174 -9.23 -6.28 7.67
C ILE A 174 -7.96 -5.72 7.01
N LEU A 175 -8.00 -4.48 6.53
CA LEU A 175 -6.87 -3.82 5.87
C LEU A 175 -6.04 -2.97 6.83
N GLN A 176 -6.68 -2.42 7.86
CA GLN A 176 -6.07 -1.52 8.83
C GLN A 176 -6.46 -1.99 10.26
N THR A 177 -5.48 -2.45 11.04
CA THR A 177 -5.75 -2.92 12.40
C THR A 177 -6.26 -1.78 13.29
N ASN A 178 -7.30 -2.05 14.08
CA ASN A 178 -8.03 -1.09 14.94
C ASN A 178 -8.82 -0.01 14.21
N ASP A 179 -8.97 -0.12 12.89
CA ASP A 179 -9.86 0.74 12.14
C ASP A 179 -11.32 0.45 12.52
N ASP A 180 -12.07 1.53 12.63
CA ASP A 180 -13.42 1.53 13.14
C ASP A 180 -14.33 2.51 12.37
N SER A 181 -13.92 2.80 11.12
CA SER A 181 -14.63 3.62 10.11
C SER A 181 -15.77 2.86 9.41
N GLN A 182 -16.04 1.61 9.81
CA GLN A 182 -17.05 0.76 9.21
C GLN A 182 -17.84 -0.03 10.26
N HIS A 183 -19.12 -0.22 9.97
CA HIS A 183 -19.98 -1.18 10.63
C HIS A 183 -20.12 -2.44 9.77
N ILE A 184 -20.30 -3.59 10.43
CA ILE A 184 -20.85 -4.77 9.76
C ILE A 184 -22.37 -4.65 9.84
N ILE A 185 -23.02 -4.81 8.68
CA ILE A 185 -24.48 -4.79 8.61
C ILE A 185 -25.01 -6.04 7.92
N PHE A 186 -26.27 -6.35 8.19
CA PHE A 186 -27.03 -7.41 7.51
C PHE A 186 -28.24 -6.79 6.84
N GLU A 187 -28.30 -6.88 5.52
CA GLU A 187 -29.53 -6.61 4.77
C GLU A 187 -30.49 -7.78 4.98
N LEU A 188 -31.69 -7.48 5.47
CA LEU A 188 -32.71 -8.48 5.72
C LEU A 188 -33.39 -8.87 4.40
N PRO A 189 -33.63 -10.16 4.16
CA PRO A 189 -34.21 -10.60 2.92
C PRO A 189 -35.70 -10.23 2.87
N GLN A 190 -36.18 -9.81 1.69
CA GLN A 190 -37.63 -9.61 1.48
C GLN A 190 -38.38 -10.94 1.43
N ASN A 191 -37.69 -12.03 1.09
CA ASN A 191 -38.21 -13.39 1.01
C ASN A 191 -37.57 -14.26 2.09
N SER A 192 -38.37 -14.94 2.92
CA SER A 192 -37.87 -15.78 4.02
C SER A 192 -37.01 -16.98 3.58
N ASN A 193 -36.99 -17.31 2.28
CA ASN A 193 -36.15 -18.38 1.74
C ASN A 193 -34.71 -17.94 1.44
N GLU A 194 -34.48 -16.63 1.29
CA GLU A 194 -33.16 -16.06 1.01
C GLU A 194 -32.38 -15.82 2.31
N PRO A 195 -31.03 -15.95 2.30
CA PRO A 195 -30.23 -15.54 3.44
C PRO A 195 -30.24 -14.02 3.62
N PRO A 196 -30.01 -13.51 4.85
CA PRO A 196 -29.55 -12.14 5.01
C PRO A 196 -28.22 -11.93 4.28
N VAL A 197 -27.95 -10.72 3.82
CA VAL A 197 -26.72 -10.39 3.09
C VAL A 197 -25.81 -9.51 3.94
N VAL A 198 -24.56 -9.94 4.12
CA VAL A 198 -23.56 -9.20 4.91
C VAL A 198 -22.91 -8.13 4.05
N ARG A 199 -22.71 -6.93 4.62
CA ARG A 199 -22.04 -5.80 3.98
C ARG A 199 -21.26 -4.94 4.97
N TYR A 200 -20.39 -4.08 4.45
CA TYR A 200 -19.89 -2.92 5.17
C TYR A 200 -20.85 -1.75 5.07
N MET A 201 -20.82 -0.90 6.09
CA MET A 201 -21.39 0.44 6.05
C MET A 201 -20.36 1.44 6.62
N PHE A 202 -19.86 2.34 5.77
CA PHE A 202 -18.82 3.29 6.15
C PHE A 202 -19.39 4.52 6.86
N TRP A 203 -18.65 4.99 7.87
CA TRP A 203 -18.93 6.16 8.69
C TRP A 203 -17.63 6.66 9.34
N ASP A 204 -17.48 7.96 9.61
CA ASP A 204 -16.31 8.47 10.34
C ASP A 204 -14.95 8.23 9.66
N VAL A 205 -14.87 8.46 8.36
CA VAL A 205 -13.74 8.04 7.51
C VAL A 205 -12.62 9.08 7.40
N VAL A 206 -12.88 10.36 7.67
CA VAL A 206 -11.96 11.46 7.32
C VAL A 206 -10.59 11.37 7.98
N SER A 207 -10.51 10.74 9.16
CA SER A 207 -9.26 10.61 9.91
C SER A 207 -8.45 9.38 9.51
N ASP A 208 -9.09 8.37 8.90
CA ASP A 208 -8.50 7.04 8.65
C ASP A 208 -8.22 6.79 7.16
N VAL A 209 -8.75 7.62 6.27
CA VAL A 209 -8.38 7.63 4.85
C VAL A 209 -6.95 8.17 4.69
N ALA A 210 -6.05 7.33 4.17
CA ALA A 210 -4.65 7.69 3.98
C ALA A 210 -4.44 8.80 2.93
N THR A 211 -5.20 8.76 1.83
CA THR A 211 -5.03 9.70 0.70
C THR A 211 -6.37 9.97 0.01
N PHE A 212 -6.65 11.24 -0.28
CA PHE A 212 -7.78 11.66 -1.10
C PHE A 212 -7.34 12.73 -2.14
N PRO A 213 -7.69 12.61 -3.43
CA PRO A 213 -8.44 11.50 -4.05
C PRO A 213 -7.74 10.15 -3.90
N PHE A 214 -8.52 9.06 -3.96
CA PHE A 214 -8.00 7.72 -3.67
C PHE A 214 -6.91 7.31 -4.66
N ILE A 215 -5.78 6.84 -4.14
CA ILE A 215 -4.80 6.10 -4.93
C ILE A 215 -5.22 4.63 -4.89
N PHE A 216 -5.52 4.05 -6.04
CA PHE A 216 -6.05 2.69 -6.10
C PHE A 216 -5.03 1.67 -6.61
N ARG A 217 -5.12 0.45 -6.10
CA ARG A 217 -4.39 -0.73 -6.58
C ARG A 217 -5.24 -1.97 -6.36
N ALA A 218 -5.82 -2.50 -7.43
CA ALA A 218 -6.63 -3.71 -7.31
C ALA A 218 -5.77 -4.89 -6.83
N PRO A 219 -6.12 -5.65 -5.78
CA PRO A 219 -5.27 -6.75 -5.32
C PRO A 219 -5.21 -7.89 -6.35
N THR A 220 -4.14 -8.70 -6.32
CA THR A 220 -4.20 -10.03 -6.95
C THR A 220 -5.01 -11.00 -6.09
N LEU A 221 -5.37 -12.16 -6.64
CA LEU A 221 -6.07 -13.21 -5.88
C LEU A 221 -5.33 -13.58 -4.58
N ASN A 222 -4.02 -13.76 -4.65
CA ASN A 222 -3.22 -14.07 -3.47
C ASN A 222 -3.23 -12.92 -2.45
N GLU A 223 -3.20 -11.67 -2.90
CA GLU A 223 -3.27 -10.51 -2.00
C GLU A 223 -4.64 -10.33 -1.37
N LEU A 224 -5.72 -10.61 -2.12
CA LEU A 224 -7.08 -10.59 -1.58
C LEU A 224 -7.22 -11.64 -0.48
N LYS A 225 -6.66 -12.85 -0.69
CA LYS A 225 -6.68 -13.93 0.31
C LYS A 225 -5.82 -13.63 1.54
N GLU A 226 -4.59 -13.15 1.33
CA GLU A 226 -3.62 -12.91 2.41
C GLU A 226 -3.87 -11.61 3.18
N GLY A 227 -4.42 -10.59 2.54
CA GLY A 227 -4.44 -9.24 3.07
C GLY A 227 -3.13 -8.48 2.82
N PRO A 228 -3.04 -7.23 3.28
CA PRO A 228 -1.82 -6.43 3.12
C PRO A 228 -0.66 -7.02 3.93
N GLY A 229 0.56 -6.97 3.38
CA GLY A 229 1.74 -7.67 3.91
C GLY A 229 2.14 -7.34 5.35
N LYS A 230 1.63 -6.24 5.92
CA LYS A 230 1.86 -5.82 7.32
C LYS A 230 1.05 -6.63 8.35
N HIS A 231 0.06 -7.43 7.93
CA HIS A 231 -0.88 -8.12 8.82
C HIS A 231 -0.80 -9.66 8.75
N ARG A 232 0.37 -10.22 8.42
CA ARG A 232 0.60 -11.67 8.35
C ARG A 232 0.67 -12.32 9.74
N TRP A 233 -0.47 -12.53 10.39
CA TRP A 233 -0.59 -13.31 11.63
C TRP A 233 -1.05 -14.75 11.31
N GLY A 234 -0.26 -15.74 11.71
CA GLY A 234 -0.72 -17.13 11.97
C GLY A 234 -0.99 -18.07 10.80
N LYS A 235 -1.59 -17.63 9.67
CA LYS A 235 -1.93 -18.52 8.54
C LYS A 235 -1.40 -17.99 7.21
N LYS A 236 -0.38 -18.65 6.65
CA LYS A 236 0.15 -18.33 5.31
C LYS A 236 -0.93 -18.61 4.25
N GLY A 237 -1.16 -17.68 3.33
CA GLY A 237 -2.04 -17.85 2.17
C GLY A 237 -3.47 -17.32 2.28
N ILE A 238 -4.09 -17.26 3.48
CA ILE A 238 -5.54 -16.90 3.62
C ILE A 238 -5.88 -16.03 4.86
N ALA A 239 -4.91 -15.27 5.37
CA ALA A 239 -5.07 -14.56 6.64
C ALA A 239 -6.23 -13.54 6.64
N ALA A 240 -6.44 -12.80 5.56
CA ALA A 240 -7.53 -11.82 5.48
C ALA A 240 -8.91 -12.48 5.43
N LEU A 241 -9.07 -13.56 4.65
CA LEU A 241 -10.34 -14.30 4.62
C LEU A 241 -10.65 -14.93 5.98
N TYR A 242 -9.63 -15.44 6.67
CA TYR A 242 -9.78 -15.94 8.03
C TYR A 242 -10.26 -14.83 8.98
N HIS A 243 -9.71 -13.62 8.87
CA HIS A 243 -10.10 -12.47 9.68
C HIS A 243 -11.51 -11.98 9.36
N LEU A 244 -11.90 -11.94 8.08
CA LEU A 244 -13.26 -11.62 7.65
C LEU A 244 -14.28 -12.60 8.24
N ALA A 245 -14.03 -13.90 8.07
CA ALA A 245 -14.89 -14.95 8.59
C ALA A 245 -15.02 -14.85 10.13
N ASN A 246 -13.92 -14.58 10.83
CA ASN A 246 -13.95 -14.38 12.29
C ASN A 246 -14.76 -13.13 12.68
N THR A 247 -14.55 -12.01 11.98
CA THR A 247 -15.24 -10.75 12.26
C THR A 247 -16.75 -10.90 12.15
N VAL A 248 -17.23 -11.55 11.08
CA VAL A 248 -18.65 -11.80 10.89
C VAL A 248 -19.17 -12.83 11.89
N ALA A 249 -18.42 -13.88 12.22
CA ALA A 249 -18.82 -14.86 13.24
C ALA A 249 -18.97 -14.24 14.63
N CYS A 250 -18.03 -13.38 15.04
CA CYS A 250 -18.11 -12.60 16.28
C CYS A 250 -19.30 -11.64 16.27
N THR A 251 -19.55 -10.99 15.13
CA THR A 251 -20.72 -10.12 14.94
C THR A 251 -22.02 -10.90 15.14
N ILE A 252 -22.11 -12.08 14.53
CA ILE A 252 -23.27 -12.97 14.69
C ILE A 252 -23.43 -13.37 16.15
N LEU A 253 -22.35 -13.76 16.86
CA LEU A 253 -22.41 -14.08 18.29
C LEU A 253 -23.02 -12.92 19.12
N GLU A 254 -22.61 -11.68 18.86
CA GLU A 254 -23.16 -10.52 19.58
C GLU A 254 -24.67 -10.32 19.31
N MET A 255 -25.19 -10.79 18.17
CA MET A 255 -26.61 -10.77 17.86
C MET A 255 -27.44 -11.83 18.60
N TYR A 256 -26.81 -12.85 19.19
CA TYR A 256 -27.50 -13.86 20.03
C TYR A 256 -27.76 -13.42 21.46
N ASN A 257 -27.33 -12.21 21.86
CA ASN A 257 -27.60 -11.63 23.18
C ASN A 257 -27.37 -12.60 24.38
N HIS A 258 -26.26 -13.35 24.34
CA HIS A 258 -25.79 -14.27 25.39
C HIS A 258 -26.49 -15.64 25.52
N GLU A 259 -27.23 -16.11 24.52
CA GLU A 259 -27.86 -17.45 24.54
C GLU A 259 -26.91 -18.63 24.18
N ILE A 260 -25.59 -18.41 24.16
CA ILE A 260 -24.61 -19.43 23.74
C ILE A 260 -23.64 -19.76 24.89
N ASP A 261 -23.66 -21.01 25.35
CA ASP A 261 -22.85 -21.51 26.46
C ASP A 261 -21.33 -21.48 26.19
N ASP A 262 -20.90 -21.89 24.99
CA ASP A 262 -19.49 -21.83 24.57
C ASP A 262 -19.31 -20.91 23.35
N SER A 263 -19.06 -19.64 23.66
CA SER A 263 -18.83 -18.59 22.65
C SER A 263 -17.59 -18.86 21.79
N PHE A 264 -16.55 -19.51 22.32
CA PHE A 264 -15.33 -19.77 21.56
C PHE A 264 -15.54 -20.90 20.55
N SER A 265 -16.18 -21.99 20.96
CA SER A 265 -16.50 -23.09 20.04
C SER A 265 -17.46 -22.60 18.96
N PHE A 266 -18.49 -21.84 19.33
CA PHE A 266 -19.45 -21.28 18.37
C PHE A 266 -18.77 -20.44 17.29
N VAL A 267 -17.94 -19.47 17.69
CA VAL A 267 -17.21 -18.61 16.74
C VAL A 267 -16.25 -19.44 15.89
N GLY A 268 -15.50 -20.36 16.49
CA GLY A 268 -14.52 -21.20 15.79
C GLY A 268 -15.16 -22.09 14.72
N GLU A 269 -16.29 -22.72 15.03
CA GLU A 269 -17.04 -23.55 14.09
C GLU A 269 -17.67 -22.71 12.98
N LEU A 270 -18.37 -21.62 13.32
CA LEU A 270 -19.02 -20.76 12.34
C LEU A 270 -18.00 -20.12 11.40
N GLN A 271 -16.88 -19.66 11.95
CA GLN A 271 -15.76 -19.16 11.16
C GLN A 271 -15.22 -20.21 10.19
N SER A 272 -15.10 -21.47 10.63
CA SER A 272 -14.60 -22.55 9.78
C SER A 272 -15.55 -22.84 8.63
N ASP A 273 -16.85 -22.89 8.92
CA ASP A 273 -17.90 -23.08 7.91
C ASP A 273 -17.92 -21.93 6.89
N ILE A 274 -17.84 -20.68 7.36
CA ILE A 274 -17.75 -19.50 6.49
C ILE A 274 -16.51 -19.56 5.60
N LEU A 275 -15.34 -19.82 6.18
CA LEU A 275 -14.06 -19.83 5.48
C LEU A 275 -14.03 -20.88 4.36
N LEU A 276 -14.56 -22.08 4.63
CA LEU A 276 -14.67 -23.15 3.63
C LEU A 276 -15.50 -22.76 2.41
N ALA A 277 -16.49 -21.88 2.57
CA ALA A 277 -17.33 -21.43 1.48
C ALA A 277 -16.73 -20.25 0.70
N ILE A 278 -16.05 -19.32 1.38
CA ILE A 278 -15.52 -18.09 0.76
C ILE A 278 -14.09 -18.23 0.20
N ASP A 279 -13.29 -19.21 0.64
CA ASP A 279 -12.00 -19.53 0.04
C ASP A 279 -12.19 -20.34 -1.25
N ASP A 280 -12.79 -19.69 -2.25
CA ASP A 280 -13.10 -20.24 -3.56
C ASP A 280 -12.61 -19.27 -4.65
N ASP A 281 -11.70 -19.72 -5.51
CA ASP A 281 -11.05 -18.86 -6.51
C ASP A 281 -12.03 -18.26 -7.51
N VAL A 282 -13.08 -18.99 -7.90
CA VAL A 282 -14.08 -18.48 -8.85
C VAL A 282 -14.89 -17.38 -8.20
N PHE A 283 -15.33 -17.59 -6.97
CA PHE A 283 -16.06 -16.61 -6.18
C PHE A 283 -15.24 -15.36 -5.89
N LEU A 284 -13.95 -15.51 -5.59
CA LEU A 284 -13.04 -14.39 -5.33
C LEU A 284 -12.66 -13.64 -6.61
N ASN A 285 -12.49 -14.32 -7.74
CA ASN A 285 -12.22 -13.68 -9.02
C ASN A 285 -13.39 -12.80 -9.48
N ASP A 286 -14.66 -13.18 -9.27
CA ASP A 286 -15.83 -12.30 -9.52
C ASP A 286 -15.75 -10.99 -8.72
N ALA A 287 -15.20 -11.03 -7.50
CA ALA A 287 -14.98 -9.84 -6.69
C ALA A 287 -13.82 -8.96 -7.20
N LEU A 288 -12.74 -9.58 -7.66
CA LEU A 288 -11.61 -8.87 -8.27
C LEU A 288 -12.00 -8.20 -9.59
N GLU A 289 -12.70 -8.91 -10.47
CA GLU A 289 -13.22 -8.37 -11.72
C GLU A 289 -14.15 -7.18 -11.46
N HIS A 290 -15.02 -7.29 -10.45
CA HIS A 290 -15.87 -6.18 -10.05
C HIS A 290 -15.06 -4.95 -9.59
N ALA A 291 -14.06 -5.14 -8.74
CA ALA A 291 -13.24 -4.03 -8.27
C ALA A 291 -12.40 -3.38 -9.39
N GLN A 292 -11.85 -4.19 -10.30
CA GLN A 292 -11.17 -3.71 -11.52
C GLN A 292 -12.10 -2.93 -12.43
N SER A 293 -13.36 -3.37 -12.56
CA SER A 293 -14.37 -2.69 -13.39
C SER A 293 -14.69 -1.28 -12.88
N LEU A 294 -14.56 -1.04 -11.57
CA LEU A 294 -14.75 0.27 -10.94
C LEU A 294 -13.49 1.15 -11.01
N ALA A 295 -12.30 0.54 -11.06
CA ALA A 295 -11.04 1.25 -11.19
C ALA A 295 -10.93 2.03 -12.51
N VAL A 296 -11.41 1.47 -13.62
CA VAL A 296 -11.39 2.08 -14.96
C VAL A 296 -12.13 3.44 -15.03
N PRO A 297 -13.43 3.54 -14.66
CA PRO A 297 -14.14 4.81 -14.69
C PRO A 297 -13.59 5.81 -13.68
N PHE A 298 -13.15 5.36 -12.50
CA PHE A 298 -12.51 6.23 -11.51
C PHE A 298 -11.20 6.82 -12.05
N PHE A 299 -10.36 6.00 -12.70
CA PHE A 299 -9.14 6.46 -13.35
C PHE A 299 -9.44 7.52 -14.42
N ASN A 300 -10.43 7.28 -15.26
CA ASN A 300 -10.82 8.24 -16.30
C ASN A 300 -11.28 9.58 -15.70
N LYS A 301 -12.00 9.58 -14.58
CA LYS A 301 -12.38 10.79 -13.84
C LYS A 301 -11.14 11.56 -13.36
N LEU A 302 -10.19 10.88 -12.70
CA LEU A 302 -8.92 11.49 -12.26
C LEU A 302 -8.11 12.04 -13.44
N PHE A 303 -8.05 11.30 -14.54
CA PHE A 303 -7.31 11.71 -15.73
C PHE A 303 -7.88 12.97 -16.38
N VAL A 304 -9.21 13.13 -16.37
CA VAL A 304 -9.88 14.36 -16.83
C VAL A 304 -9.54 15.54 -15.92
N GLU A 305 -9.43 15.32 -14.61
CA GLU A 305 -9.02 16.36 -13.65
C GLU A 305 -7.56 16.78 -13.88
N PHE A 306 -6.63 15.83 -14.03
CA PHE A 306 -5.23 16.14 -14.36
C PHE A 306 -5.06 16.94 -15.66
N LYS A 307 -5.88 16.65 -16.67
CA LYS A 307 -5.89 17.40 -17.93
C LYS A 307 -6.40 18.83 -17.77
N LYS A 308 -7.40 19.05 -16.91
CA LYS A 308 -7.95 20.39 -16.67
C LYS A 308 -6.97 21.29 -15.92
N GLU A 309 -6.16 20.71 -15.04
CA GLU A 309 -5.22 21.44 -14.19
C GLU A 309 -3.82 21.59 -14.81
N GLU A 310 -3.60 21.12 -16.05
CA GLU A 310 -2.29 21.11 -16.74
C GLU A 310 -1.15 20.54 -15.85
N VAL A 311 -1.44 19.47 -15.12
CA VAL A 311 -0.50 18.91 -14.14
C VAL A 311 0.74 18.38 -14.84
N ILE A 312 1.91 18.97 -14.53
CA ILE A 312 3.21 18.44 -14.93
C ILE A 312 3.58 17.33 -13.96
N LEU A 313 3.59 16.08 -14.43
CA LEU A 313 3.99 14.94 -13.62
C LEU A 313 5.50 14.92 -13.41
N ASP A 314 5.94 14.68 -12.19
CA ASP A 314 7.30 14.22 -11.93
C ASP A 314 7.42 12.69 -12.12
N THR A 315 8.63 12.16 -11.99
CA THR A 315 8.90 10.73 -12.18
C THR A 315 8.23 9.83 -11.13
N GLY A 316 7.96 10.34 -9.92
CA GLY A 316 7.30 9.60 -8.84
C GLY A 316 5.78 9.57 -8.99
N MET A 317 5.17 10.68 -9.39
CA MET A 317 3.76 10.77 -9.75
C MET A 317 3.46 9.90 -10.97
N PHE A 318 4.31 9.97 -12.00
CA PHE A 318 4.20 9.10 -13.18
C PHE A 318 4.28 7.62 -12.80
N HIS A 319 5.26 7.23 -11.98
CA HIS A 319 5.39 5.85 -11.49
C HIS A 319 4.13 5.39 -10.76
N SER A 320 3.61 6.20 -9.83
CA SER A 320 2.38 5.90 -9.10
C SER A 320 1.19 5.70 -10.04
N LEU A 321 0.99 6.60 -11.01
CA LEU A 321 -0.08 6.49 -12.00
C LEU A 321 0.05 5.25 -12.89
N MET A 322 1.28 4.92 -13.31
CA MET A 322 1.53 3.69 -14.06
C MET A 322 1.20 2.45 -13.24
N LEU A 323 1.53 2.41 -11.94
CA LEU A 323 1.16 1.28 -11.08
C LEU A 323 -0.36 1.14 -10.91
N MET A 324 -1.08 2.27 -10.78
CA MET A 324 -2.56 2.28 -10.76
C MET A 324 -3.11 1.69 -12.07
N ALA A 325 -2.63 2.18 -13.21
CA ALA A 325 -3.03 1.73 -14.55
C ALA A 325 -2.74 0.25 -14.80
N ILE A 326 -1.57 -0.23 -14.39
CA ILE A 326 -1.22 -1.65 -14.53
C ILE A 326 -2.17 -2.52 -13.71
N SER A 327 -2.54 -2.07 -12.49
CA SER A 327 -3.46 -2.82 -11.63
C SER A 327 -4.89 -2.91 -12.16
N SER A 328 -5.31 -2.00 -13.06
CA SER A 328 -6.62 -2.07 -13.71
C SER A 328 -6.67 -3.08 -14.86
N SER A 329 -5.52 -3.68 -15.23
CA SER A 329 -5.40 -4.63 -16.35
C SER A 329 -5.94 -4.13 -17.70
N ASN A 330 -6.06 -2.81 -17.88
CA ASN A 330 -6.64 -2.19 -19.06
C ASN A 330 -5.55 -1.50 -19.89
N LEU A 331 -5.24 -2.07 -21.07
CA LEU A 331 -4.15 -1.60 -21.92
C LEU A 331 -4.35 -0.14 -22.37
N ASP A 332 -5.57 0.26 -22.72
CA ASP A 332 -5.86 1.63 -23.17
C ASP A 332 -5.55 2.67 -22.10
N ILE A 333 -5.83 2.35 -20.82
CA ILE A 333 -5.46 3.23 -19.69
C ILE A 333 -3.94 3.29 -19.55
N ILE A 334 -3.25 2.16 -19.64
CA ILE A 334 -1.78 2.10 -19.52
C ILE A 334 -1.11 2.90 -20.63
N GLU A 335 -1.58 2.79 -21.87
CA GLU A 335 -1.09 3.57 -23.00
C GLU A 335 -1.30 5.07 -22.78
N GLN A 336 -2.48 5.48 -22.33
CA GLN A 336 -2.77 6.88 -21.99
C GLN A 336 -1.89 7.41 -20.88
N CYS A 337 -1.64 6.62 -19.83
CA CYS A 337 -0.72 6.99 -18.76
C CYS A 337 0.70 7.16 -19.27
N TYR A 338 1.16 6.23 -20.10
CA TYR A 338 2.50 6.27 -20.65
C TYR A 338 2.76 7.52 -21.50
N GLN A 339 1.73 8.06 -22.16
CA GLN A 339 1.82 9.33 -22.89
C GLN A 339 2.08 10.54 -21.98
N LEU A 340 1.76 10.45 -20.69
CA LEU A 340 2.07 11.48 -19.70
C LEU A 340 3.49 11.39 -19.14
N ARG A 341 4.34 10.50 -19.67
CA ARG A 341 5.72 10.35 -19.21
C ARG A 341 6.45 11.71 -19.24
N PRO A 342 7.16 12.11 -18.16
CA PRO A 342 7.90 13.36 -18.12
C PRO A 342 8.94 13.44 -19.24
N GLN A 343 8.90 14.51 -20.03
CA GLN A 343 9.84 14.68 -21.15
C GLN A 343 11.27 14.88 -20.62
N ASN A 344 12.26 14.31 -21.33
CA ASN A 344 13.69 14.47 -21.07
C ASN A 344 14.24 13.90 -19.75
N SER A 345 13.47 13.07 -19.04
CA SER A 345 13.94 12.38 -17.84
C SER A 345 14.06 10.87 -18.07
N LEU A 346 15.24 10.31 -17.81
CA LEU A 346 15.38 8.87 -17.63
C LEU A 346 14.61 8.47 -16.38
N LEU A 347 13.90 7.35 -16.45
CA LEU A 347 13.22 6.79 -15.30
C LEU A 347 14.27 6.07 -14.43
N PRO A 348 14.19 6.21 -13.09
CA PRO A 348 14.99 5.41 -12.19
C PRO A 348 14.81 3.90 -12.45
N GLU A 349 15.90 3.12 -12.37
CA GLU A 349 15.87 1.66 -12.56
C GLU A 349 14.83 1.00 -11.64
N GLU A 350 14.76 1.42 -10.39
CA GLU A 350 13.78 0.94 -9.40
C GLU A 350 12.32 1.16 -9.81
N HIS A 351 12.00 2.27 -10.50
CA HIS A 351 10.66 2.53 -11.00
C HIS A 351 10.35 1.64 -12.20
N ILE A 352 11.32 1.42 -13.09
CA ILE A 352 11.20 0.52 -14.24
C ILE A 352 10.97 -0.91 -13.78
N ASP A 353 11.82 -1.41 -12.88
CA ASP A 353 11.70 -2.74 -12.30
C ASP A 353 10.36 -2.91 -11.60
N SER A 354 9.95 -1.94 -10.79
CA SER A 354 8.65 -1.96 -10.13
C SER A 354 7.48 -2.05 -11.13
N MET A 355 7.48 -1.28 -12.23
CA MET A 355 6.42 -1.37 -13.24
C MET A 355 6.41 -2.72 -13.96
N LEU A 356 7.59 -3.24 -14.32
CA LEU A 356 7.71 -4.53 -15.01
C LEU A 356 7.29 -5.69 -14.08
N ASP A 357 7.77 -5.71 -12.84
CA ASP A 357 7.43 -6.73 -11.85
C ASP A 357 5.93 -6.74 -11.55
N VAL A 358 5.34 -5.55 -11.41
CA VAL A 358 3.89 -5.43 -11.20
C VAL A 358 3.15 -5.91 -12.44
N SER A 359 3.58 -5.59 -13.65
CA SER A 359 2.90 -6.09 -14.87
C SER A 359 2.89 -7.62 -14.97
N ILE A 360 4.01 -8.26 -14.63
CA ILE A 360 4.15 -9.73 -14.60
C ILE A 360 3.24 -10.30 -13.52
N LYS A 361 3.18 -9.65 -12.36
CA LYS A 361 2.35 -10.08 -11.22
C LYS A 361 0.85 -10.13 -11.55
N TYR A 362 0.33 -9.21 -12.37
CA TYR A 362 -1.09 -9.25 -12.81
C TYR A 362 -1.31 -10.20 -14.00
N GLY A 363 -0.25 -10.66 -14.68
CA GLY A 363 -0.33 -11.73 -15.66
C GLY A 363 -1.02 -11.38 -16.98
N ASN A 364 -1.33 -10.10 -17.25
CA ASN A 364 -1.88 -9.68 -18.54
C ASN A 364 -0.76 -9.59 -19.57
N GLN A 365 -0.69 -10.58 -20.47
CA GLN A 365 0.37 -10.71 -21.47
C GLN A 365 0.51 -9.47 -22.37
N ALA A 366 -0.60 -8.86 -22.80
CA ALA A 366 -0.56 -7.68 -23.66
C ALA A 366 0.06 -6.47 -22.94
N VAL A 367 -0.23 -6.32 -21.64
CA VAL A 367 0.37 -5.27 -20.79
C VAL A 367 1.86 -5.53 -20.59
N VAL A 368 2.24 -6.78 -20.31
CA VAL A 368 3.64 -7.19 -20.15
C VAL A 368 4.45 -6.91 -21.42
N GLU A 369 3.92 -7.29 -22.58
CA GLU A 369 4.56 -7.04 -23.88
C GLU A 369 4.69 -5.54 -24.17
N PHE A 370 3.63 -4.76 -23.92
CA PHE A 370 3.66 -3.32 -24.08
C PHE A 370 4.77 -2.69 -23.24
N LEU A 371 4.80 -2.95 -21.92
CA LEU A 371 5.77 -2.34 -21.02
C LEU A 371 7.20 -2.79 -21.32
N ASN A 372 7.42 -4.06 -21.66
CA ASN A 372 8.73 -4.53 -22.10
C ASN A 372 9.18 -3.82 -23.39
N SER A 373 8.28 -3.57 -24.35
CA SER A 373 8.61 -2.84 -25.57
C SER A 373 9.00 -1.37 -25.31
N LYS A 374 8.40 -0.75 -24.29
CA LYS A 374 8.61 0.67 -23.95
C LYS A 374 9.78 0.91 -23.01
N LEU A 375 9.99 0.03 -22.04
CA LEU A 375 10.94 0.19 -20.95
C LEU A 375 12.16 -0.76 -21.05
N GLY A 376 12.08 -1.83 -21.86
CA GLY A 376 13.11 -2.86 -21.91
C GLY A 376 14.47 -2.35 -22.42
N ALA A 377 14.50 -1.42 -23.37
CA ALA A 377 15.76 -0.84 -23.84
C ALA A 377 16.46 0.00 -22.74
N GLU A 378 15.67 0.72 -21.94
CA GLU A 378 16.15 1.52 -20.82
C GLU A 378 16.67 0.60 -19.69
N LYS A 379 15.92 -0.46 -19.35
CA LYS A 379 16.35 -1.51 -18.42
C LYS A 379 17.67 -2.17 -18.83
N ASN A 380 17.78 -2.57 -20.10
CA ASN A 380 19.00 -3.19 -20.64
C ASN A 380 20.22 -2.26 -20.56
N THR A 381 20.01 -0.94 -20.53
CA THR A 381 21.10 0.03 -20.37
C THR A 381 21.66 -0.01 -18.95
N TYR A 382 20.78 -0.07 -17.94
CA TYR A 382 21.19 -0.25 -16.55
C TYR A 382 21.88 -1.60 -16.32
N GLU A 383 21.34 -2.69 -16.87
CA GLU A 383 21.96 -4.02 -16.75
C GLU A 383 23.36 -4.07 -17.37
N LYS A 384 23.55 -3.46 -18.54
CA LYS A 384 24.88 -3.34 -19.17
C LYS A 384 25.84 -2.50 -18.35
N ALA A 385 25.38 -1.37 -17.79
CA ALA A 385 26.21 -0.54 -16.93
C ALA A 385 26.66 -1.30 -15.67
N LYS A 386 25.76 -2.07 -15.06
CA LYS A 386 26.05 -2.94 -13.91
C LYS A 386 27.04 -4.04 -14.25
N GLN A 387 26.86 -4.71 -15.39
CA GLN A 387 27.77 -5.75 -15.86
C GLN A 387 29.18 -5.19 -16.14
N LEU A 388 29.29 -4.03 -16.78
CA LEU A 388 30.56 -3.36 -17.01
C LEU A 388 31.26 -2.98 -15.70
N ALA A 389 30.51 -2.48 -14.71
CA ALA A 389 31.05 -2.16 -13.40
C ALA A 389 31.56 -3.42 -12.65
N ILE A 390 30.86 -4.54 -12.75
CA ILE A 390 31.30 -5.83 -12.19
C ILE A 390 32.58 -6.29 -12.89
N GLU A 391 32.62 -6.28 -14.22
CA GLU A 391 33.80 -6.68 -14.99
C GLU A 391 35.02 -5.79 -14.71
N GLU A 392 34.81 -4.48 -14.52
CA GLU A 392 35.88 -3.56 -14.15
C GLU A 392 36.39 -3.83 -12.74
N GLN A 393 35.50 -4.12 -11.79
CA GLN A 393 35.87 -4.47 -10.43
C GLN A 393 36.61 -5.81 -10.36
N GLU A 394 36.16 -6.83 -11.10
CA GLU A 394 36.85 -8.11 -11.23
C GLU A 394 38.25 -7.95 -11.83
N LYS A 395 38.38 -7.13 -12.88
CA LYS A 395 39.69 -6.77 -13.45
C LYS A 395 40.57 -6.07 -12.43
N LYS A 396 40.02 -5.17 -11.61
CA LYS A 396 40.78 -4.48 -10.56
C LYS A 396 41.29 -5.45 -9.49
N VAL A 397 40.44 -6.34 -8.98
CA VAL A 397 40.84 -7.37 -8.01
C VAL A 397 41.92 -8.29 -8.59
N LYS A 398 41.75 -8.73 -9.85
CA LYS A 398 42.74 -9.57 -10.53
C LYS A 398 44.08 -8.84 -10.74
N ARG A 399 44.07 -7.53 -11.06
CA ARG A 399 45.29 -6.71 -11.15
C ARG A 399 46.06 -6.71 -9.83
N GLU A 400 45.38 -6.53 -8.70
CA GLU A 400 46.02 -6.56 -7.38
C GLU A 400 46.60 -7.93 -7.05
N GLN A 401 45.86 -9.02 -7.31
CA GLN A 401 46.35 -10.38 -7.10
C GLN A 401 47.60 -10.71 -7.93
N LEU A 402 47.64 -10.27 -9.19
CA LEU A 402 48.82 -10.45 -10.05
C LEU A 402 49.99 -9.60 -9.56
N LYS A 403 49.74 -8.37 -9.09
CA LYS A 403 50.77 -7.51 -8.47
C LYS A 403 51.38 -8.17 -7.24
N GLU A 404 50.56 -8.67 -6.31
CA GLU A 404 51.02 -9.38 -5.12
C GLU A 404 51.82 -10.63 -5.47
N THR A 405 51.34 -11.43 -6.43
CA THR A 405 52.02 -12.64 -6.92
C THR A 405 53.39 -12.29 -7.49
N PHE A 406 53.47 -11.24 -8.31
CA PHE A 406 54.73 -10.75 -8.85
C PHE A 406 55.67 -10.31 -7.74
N LEU A 407 55.23 -9.43 -6.82
CA LEU A 407 56.08 -8.90 -5.75
C LEU A 407 56.62 -10.04 -4.88
N LYS A 408 55.82 -11.06 -4.58
CA LYS A 408 56.26 -12.25 -3.84
C LYS A 408 57.37 -13.02 -4.56
N GLN A 409 57.21 -13.28 -5.85
CA GLN A 409 58.22 -14.01 -6.63
C GLN A 409 59.47 -13.16 -6.91
N TYR A 410 59.28 -11.86 -7.16
CA TYR A 410 60.35 -10.90 -7.33
C TYR A 410 61.22 -10.80 -6.08
N ASN A 411 60.60 -10.73 -4.89
CA ASN A 411 61.32 -10.71 -3.62
C ASN A 411 62.06 -12.04 -3.36
N LYS A 412 61.47 -13.19 -3.69
CA LYS A 412 62.19 -14.48 -3.63
C LYS A 412 63.43 -14.49 -4.52
N GLN A 413 63.30 -14.03 -5.77
CA GLN A 413 64.43 -13.94 -6.69
C GLN A 413 65.48 -12.95 -6.20
N LEU A 414 65.07 -11.79 -5.66
CA LEU A 414 65.98 -10.79 -5.09
C LEU A 414 66.77 -11.35 -3.90
N VAL A 415 66.14 -12.13 -3.01
CA VAL A 415 66.82 -12.81 -1.90
C VAL A 415 67.82 -13.85 -2.42
N SER A 416 67.42 -14.64 -3.42
CA SER A 416 68.30 -15.61 -4.08
C SER A 416 69.53 -14.92 -4.69
N ASP A 417 69.33 -13.86 -5.48
CA ASP A 417 70.40 -13.07 -6.12
C ASP A 417 71.38 -12.51 -5.08
N LYS A 418 70.89 -12.05 -3.92
CA LYS A 418 71.73 -11.55 -2.83
C LYS A 418 72.54 -12.66 -2.14
N SER A 419 72.01 -13.88 -2.09
CA SER A 419 72.65 -15.05 -1.46
C SER A 419 73.70 -15.72 -2.35
N LEU A 420 73.50 -15.67 -3.67
CA LEU A 420 74.49 -16.07 -4.67
C LEU A 420 75.77 -15.24 -4.48
N TYR A 421 76.93 -15.91 -4.52
CA TYR A 421 78.27 -15.31 -4.32
C TYR A 421 78.58 -14.80 -2.90
N CYS A 422 78.21 -15.56 -1.86
CA CYS A 422 78.59 -15.33 -0.46
C CYS A 422 78.30 -13.91 0.05
N GLY A 423 77.31 -13.22 -0.52
CA GLY A 423 76.93 -11.85 -0.16
C GLY A 423 77.85 -10.74 -0.68
N ILE A 424 78.99 -11.03 -1.33
CA ILE A 424 79.95 -10.02 -1.80
C ILE A 424 79.35 -9.11 -2.88
N TYR A 425 78.49 -9.67 -3.74
CA TYR A 425 77.79 -8.91 -4.77
C TYR A 425 76.47 -8.27 -4.31
N SER A 426 75.99 -8.58 -3.10
CA SER A 426 74.70 -8.07 -2.60
C SER A 426 74.64 -6.54 -2.55
N PHE A 427 75.80 -5.88 -2.42
CA PHE A 427 75.96 -4.42 -2.45
C PHE A 427 75.61 -3.78 -3.80
N PHE A 428 75.74 -4.53 -4.90
CA PHE A 428 75.42 -4.08 -6.26
C PHE A 428 74.02 -4.51 -6.74
N VAL A 429 73.32 -5.34 -5.96
CA VAL A 429 71.98 -5.86 -6.29
C VAL A 429 70.90 -4.89 -5.82
N LYS A 430 70.66 -3.83 -6.61
CA LYS A 430 69.57 -2.86 -6.36
C LYS A 430 68.21 -3.39 -6.84
N SER A 431 67.15 -3.07 -6.09
CA SER A 431 65.77 -3.23 -6.56
C SER A 431 65.30 -1.91 -7.13
N TYR A 432 64.70 -1.98 -8.31
CA TYR A 432 64.00 -0.88 -8.99
C TYR A 432 62.48 -1.14 -9.03
N VAL A 433 62.02 -2.17 -8.34
CA VAL A 433 60.59 -2.41 -8.08
C VAL A 433 60.31 -2.05 -6.63
N THR A 434 59.29 -1.22 -6.40
CA THR A 434 58.74 -0.91 -5.07
C THR A 434 57.30 -1.43 -4.93
N ASN A 435 56.81 -1.53 -3.70
CA ASN A 435 55.43 -1.97 -3.44
C ASN A 435 54.37 -0.99 -3.97
N ASP A 436 54.75 0.28 -4.11
CA ASP A 436 53.86 1.36 -4.56
C ASP A 436 53.70 1.39 -6.09
N MET A 437 54.56 0.67 -6.84
CA MET A 437 54.43 0.62 -8.30
C MET A 437 53.16 -0.11 -8.73
N ASP A 438 52.49 0.44 -9.74
CA ASP A 438 51.35 -0.22 -10.35
C ASP A 438 51.79 -1.39 -11.23
N LEU A 439 50.92 -2.40 -11.40
CA LEU A 439 51.23 -3.57 -12.21
C LEU A 439 51.65 -3.19 -13.65
N SER A 440 51.07 -2.14 -14.21
CA SER A 440 51.42 -1.62 -15.54
C SER A 440 52.85 -1.06 -15.60
N GLU A 441 53.31 -0.39 -14.54
CA GLU A 441 54.67 0.13 -14.42
C GLU A 441 55.68 -1.00 -14.25
N ILE A 442 55.33 -2.01 -13.45
CA ILE A 442 56.15 -3.22 -13.28
C ILE A 442 56.33 -3.94 -14.62
N VAL A 443 55.28 -4.03 -15.44
CA VAL A 443 55.34 -4.64 -16.78
C VAL A 443 56.21 -3.82 -17.73
N LYS A 444 56.06 -2.49 -17.75
CA LYS A 444 56.95 -1.60 -18.52
C LYS A 444 58.42 -1.76 -18.11
N HIS A 445 58.69 -1.89 -16.81
CA HIS A 445 60.02 -2.18 -16.31
C HIS A 445 60.54 -3.53 -16.80
N ALA A 446 59.74 -4.59 -16.73
CA ALA A 446 60.09 -5.92 -17.25
C ALA A 446 60.33 -5.96 -18.78
N GLN A 447 59.65 -5.10 -19.54
CA GLN A 447 59.84 -4.95 -20.98
C GLN A 447 61.06 -4.09 -21.35
N GLY A 448 61.74 -3.48 -20.37
CA GLY A 448 62.86 -2.57 -20.60
C GLY A 448 62.44 -1.19 -21.11
N LEU A 449 61.16 -0.82 -20.94
CA LEU A 449 60.59 0.47 -21.33
C LEU A 449 60.61 1.49 -20.17
N SER A 450 61.16 1.13 -19.01
CA SER A 450 61.31 2.03 -17.87
C SER A 450 62.60 2.85 -17.92
N LYS A 451 62.60 4.01 -17.25
CA LYS A 451 63.76 4.89 -17.12
C LYS A 451 64.88 4.31 -16.22
N GLU A 452 64.60 3.25 -15.45
CA GLU A 452 65.51 2.71 -14.42
C GLU A 452 66.37 1.51 -14.88
N GLY A 453 66.40 1.22 -16.19
CA GLY A 453 67.27 0.20 -16.79
C GLY A 453 66.53 -0.96 -17.44
N THR A 454 67.26 -2.03 -17.78
CA THR A 454 66.78 -3.15 -18.63
C THR A 454 65.81 -4.12 -17.92
N GLY A 455 65.49 -3.88 -16.65
CA GLY A 455 64.51 -4.66 -15.88
C GLY A 455 64.75 -6.17 -15.83
N MET A 456 66.00 -6.63 -15.96
CA MET A 456 66.32 -8.06 -16.16
C MET A 456 65.70 -9.01 -15.12
N ARG A 457 65.65 -8.61 -13.83
CA ARG A 457 64.98 -9.42 -12.80
C ARG A 457 63.47 -9.50 -13.01
N SER A 458 62.82 -8.37 -13.26
CA SER A 458 61.37 -8.33 -13.51
C SER A 458 61.01 -9.13 -14.76
N LYS A 459 61.83 -9.02 -15.81
CA LYS A 459 61.74 -9.82 -17.04
C LYS A 459 61.82 -11.32 -16.75
N LEU A 460 62.82 -11.75 -15.98
CA LEU A 460 63.01 -13.15 -15.62
C LEU A 460 61.83 -13.70 -14.82
N VAL A 461 61.39 -12.97 -13.80
CA VAL A 461 60.25 -13.36 -12.94
C VAL A 461 58.95 -13.44 -13.76
N MET A 462 58.68 -12.47 -14.62
CA MET A 462 57.48 -12.52 -15.47
C MET A 462 57.53 -13.62 -16.53
N LYS A 463 58.71 -13.97 -17.07
CA LYS A 463 58.86 -15.13 -17.96
C LYS A 463 58.63 -16.46 -17.23
N GLN A 464 59.14 -16.59 -16.00
CA GLN A 464 58.89 -17.77 -15.16
C GLN A 464 57.40 -17.94 -14.83
N LEU A 465 56.68 -16.84 -14.64
CA LEU A 465 55.23 -16.83 -14.45
C LEU A 465 54.43 -17.06 -15.74
N GLY A 466 55.08 -17.15 -16.90
CA GLY A 466 54.42 -17.29 -18.20
C GLY A 466 53.70 -16.02 -18.67
N TRP A 467 53.98 -14.88 -18.05
CA TRP A 467 53.33 -13.60 -18.32
C TRP A 467 54.02 -12.78 -19.42
N LEU A 468 55.24 -13.17 -19.81
CA LEU A 468 55.93 -12.66 -20.98
C LEU A 468 56.40 -13.82 -21.88
N ASP A 469 56.23 -13.66 -23.20
CA ASP A 469 56.75 -14.62 -24.18
C ASP A 469 58.26 -14.49 -24.43
N VAL A 470 58.79 -15.27 -25.38
CA VAL A 470 60.20 -15.22 -25.79
C VAL A 470 60.62 -13.83 -26.27
N ASN A 471 59.70 -13.08 -26.87
CA ASN A 471 59.88 -11.74 -27.43
C ASN A 471 59.55 -10.60 -26.42
N ASN A 472 59.20 -10.94 -25.17
CA ASN A 472 58.77 -10.01 -24.11
C ASN A 472 57.43 -9.31 -24.38
N ASN A 473 56.56 -9.92 -25.18
CA ASN A 473 55.17 -9.50 -25.29
C ASN A 473 54.35 -10.08 -24.13
N VAL A 474 53.34 -9.35 -23.69
CA VAL A 474 52.44 -9.76 -22.61
C VAL A 474 51.62 -10.99 -23.03
N THR A 475 51.67 -12.05 -22.22
CA THR A 475 50.96 -13.31 -22.46
C THR A 475 50.30 -13.85 -21.18
N GLY A 476 49.59 -14.99 -21.30
CA GLY A 476 49.01 -15.68 -20.15
C GLY A 476 47.96 -14.85 -19.42
N GLU A 477 47.86 -15.04 -18.11
CA GLU A 477 46.84 -14.39 -17.27
C GLU A 477 46.95 -12.85 -17.26
N LEU A 478 48.17 -12.31 -17.44
CA LEU A 478 48.44 -10.88 -17.49
C LEU A 478 47.77 -10.18 -18.69
N SER A 479 47.62 -10.89 -19.82
CA SER A 479 46.97 -10.37 -21.03
C SER A 479 45.48 -10.05 -20.86
N SER A 480 44.83 -10.64 -19.85
CA SER A 480 43.41 -10.42 -19.56
C SER A 480 43.12 -9.13 -18.78
N VAL A 481 44.17 -8.46 -18.27
CA VAL A 481 44.03 -7.32 -17.35
C VAL A 481 44.84 -6.09 -17.73
N ILE A 482 45.85 -6.25 -18.59
CA ILE A 482 46.63 -5.17 -19.17
C ILE A 482 46.26 -5.02 -20.65
N ALA A 483 45.86 -3.81 -21.04
CA ALA A 483 45.64 -3.49 -22.45
C ALA A 483 46.95 -3.70 -23.22
N LYS A 484 46.88 -4.34 -24.40
CA LYS A 484 48.06 -4.50 -25.28
C LYS A 484 48.69 -3.12 -25.49
N ILE A 485 49.90 -2.93 -24.97
CA ILE A 485 50.71 -1.72 -25.13
C ILE A 485 51.29 -1.68 -26.54
#